data_AF-A0A3B8K6Z5-F1
#
_entry.id   AF-A0A3B8K6Z5-F1
#
_cell.length_a   1.000
_cell.length_b   1.000
_cell.length_c   1.000
_cell.angle_alpha   90.00
_cell.angle_beta   90.00
_cell.angle_gamma   90.00
#
_symmetry.space_group_name_H-M   'P 1'
#
loop_
_entity.id
_entity.type
_entity.pdbx_description
1 polymer ?
#
loop_
_entity_poly.entity_id
_entity_poly.type
_entity_poly.pdbx_seq_one_letter_code
_entity_poly.pdbx_strand_id
1 'polypeptide(L)'
;MAAKQKRAQRIYLKDYKAPDFRIPTIALEFDLEREKTRVRSRMTVERSGDHDRPLVLHGEKLDLIGIKVNGQALEKHHYQCDDSTLTLSLSSPDTTLEIETEINPAANSELNGLYASADTLCTQCEPEGFRR
;
A
#
# COMPACT_ATOMS: atom_id res chain seq x y z
N MET A 1 -2.44 -19.66 -19.17
CA MET A 1 -3.12 -19.43 -17.88
C MET A 1 -4.02 -18.23 -18.07
N ALA A 2 -5.35 -18.39 -18.01
CA ALA A 2 -6.27 -17.27 -18.24
C ALA A 2 -6.21 -16.30 -17.06
N ALA A 3 -5.90 -15.02 -17.34
CA ALA A 3 -5.99 -13.97 -16.34
C ALA A 3 -7.43 -13.91 -15.80
N LYS A 4 -7.57 -14.09 -14.48
CA LYS A 4 -8.87 -14.03 -13.81
C LYS A 4 -9.33 -12.57 -13.84
N GLN A 5 -10.24 -12.24 -14.76
CA GLN A 5 -10.70 -10.88 -14.94
C GLN A 5 -11.53 -10.45 -13.73
N LYS A 6 -10.92 -9.62 -12.86
CA LYS A 6 -11.57 -9.04 -11.67
C LYS A 6 -12.62 -8.04 -12.18
N ARG A 7 -13.90 -8.42 -12.15
CA ARG A 7 -15.01 -7.50 -12.49
C ARG A 7 -15.06 -6.40 -11.44
N ALA A 8 -15.11 -5.14 -11.89
CA ALA A 8 -15.39 -4.00 -11.03
C ALA A 8 -16.69 -4.25 -10.27
N GLN A 9 -16.60 -4.31 -8.93
CA GLN A 9 -17.77 -4.45 -8.07
C GLN A 9 -18.37 -3.07 -7.84
N ARG A 10 -19.70 -2.98 -7.91
CA ARG A 10 -20.40 -1.72 -7.67
C ARG A 10 -20.32 -1.39 -6.18
N ILE A 11 -19.75 -0.24 -5.85
CA ILE A 11 -19.68 0.28 -4.48
C ILE A 11 -20.91 1.17 -4.25
N TYR A 12 -21.59 1.01 -3.11
CA TYR A 12 -22.76 1.81 -2.76
C TYR A 12 -22.46 2.72 -1.57
N LEU A 13 -22.92 3.97 -1.64
CA LEU A 13 -22.78 4.94 -0.55
C LEU A 13 -23.37 4.44 0.78
N LYS A 14 -24.49 3.69 0.73
CA LYS A 14 -25.16 3.12 1.91
C LYS A 14 -24.32 2.08 2.66
N ASP A 15 -23.30 1.52 2.00
CA ASP A 15 -22.41 0.50 2.58
C ASP A 15 -21.17 1.14 3.23
N TYR A 16 -21.07 2.48 3.24
CA TYR A 16 -20.00 3.20 3.91
C TYR A 16 -19.92 2.81 5.39
N LYS A 17 -18.69 2.52 5.83
CA LYS A 17 -18.32 2.30 7.23
C LYS A 17 -17.05 3.08 7.52
N ALA A 18 -16.93 3.56 8.75
CA ALA A 18 -15.66 4.09 9.23
C ALA A 18 -14.58 2.99 9.12
N PRO A 19 -13.32 3.34 8.82
CA PRO A 19 -12.25 2.37 8.70
C PRO A 19 -11.93 1.75 10.06
N ASP A 20 -11.56 0.47 10.04
CA ASP A 20 -11.11 -0.29 11.22
C ASP A 20 -9.77 0.22 11.79
N PHE A 21 -8.99 0.91 10.96
CA PHE A 21 -7.69 1.47 11.33
C PHE A 21 -7.55 2.90 10.81
N ARG A 22 -6.80 3.72 11.54
CA ARG A 22 -6.39 5.07 11.14
C ARG A 22 -4.86 5.13 11.00
N ILE A 23 -4.40 6.02 10.14
CA ILE A 23 -2.98 6.32 9.96
C ILE A 23 -2.79 7.83 10.19
N PRO A 24 -2.55 8.27 11.44
CA PRO A 24 -2.42 9.70 11.75
C PRO A 24 -1.17 10.33 11.16
N THR A 25 -0.09 9.55 11.02
CA THR A 25 1.18 10.02 10.50
C THR A 25 1.79 9.01 9.53
N ILE A 26 2.44 9.55 8.51
CA ILE A 26 3.25 8.81 7.56
C ILE A 26 4.47 9.64 7.20
N ALA A 27 5.64 9.02 7.24
CA ALA A 27 6.89 9.53 6.68
C ALA A 27 7.22 8.71 5.43
N LEU A 28 7.54 9.39 4.34
CA LEU A 28 7.87 8.78 3.06
C LEU A 28 9.28 9.18 2.64
N GLU A 29 10.04 8.21 2.17
CA GLU A 29 11.34 8.40 1.56
C GLU A 29 11.33 7.74 0.18
N PHE A 30 11.82 8.47 -0.82
CA PHE A 30 11.87 8.04 -2.21
C PHE A 30 13.32 8.10 -2.71
N ASP A 31 13.89 6.94 -3.03
CA ASP A 31 15.12 6.89 -3.83
C ASP A 31 14.69 6.85 -5.30
N LEU A 32 14.68 8.03 -5.94
CA LEU A 32 14.13 8.21 -7.29
C LEU A 32 15.07 7.68 -8.37
N GLU A 33 14.62 6.66 -9.08
CA GLU A 33 15.19 6.15 -10.32
C GLU A 33 14.04 5.75 -11.26
N ARG A 34 14.16 6.07 -12.55
CA ARG A 34 13.03 5.93 -13.49
C ARG A 34 12.58 4.48 -13.65
N GLU A 35 13.52 3.53 -13.63
CA GLU A 35 13.26 2.11 -13.80
C GLU A 35 13.04 1.38 -12.46
N LYS A 36 13.52 1.94 -11.35
CA LYS A 36 13.62 1.26 -10.06
C LYS A 36 13.55 2.23 -8.88
N THR A 37 12.42 2.91 -8.70
CA THR A 37 12.24 3.80 -7.54
C THR A 37 11.99 2.97 -6.28
N ARG A 38 12.77 3.22 -5.23
CA ARG A 38 12.53 2.63 -3.90
C ARG A 38 11.64 3.55 -3.08
N VAL A 39 10.59 3.00 -2.48
CA VAL A 39 9.69 3.74 -1.60
C VAL A 39 9.74 3.11 -0.22
N ARG A 40 10.10 3.92 0.79
CA ARG A 40 10.04 3.52 2.20
C ARG A 40 8.96 4.35 2.86
N SER A 41 8.00 3.65 3.46
CA SER A 41 6.95 4.27 4.26
C SER A 41 7.11 3.85 5.71
N ARG A 42 7.01 4.82 6.62
CA ARG A 42 6.94 4.60 8.06
C ARG A 42 5.68 5.27 8.58
N MET A 43 4.76 4.49 9.11
CA MET A 43 3.44 4.96 9.51
C MET A 43 3.11 4.58 10.95
N THR A 44 2.39 5.45 11.64
CA THR A 44 1.70 5.09 12.89
C THR A 44 0.32 4.56 12.52
N VAL A 45 0.00 3.34 12.95
CA VAL A 45 -1.30 2.70 12.73
C VAL A 45 -2.03 2.61 14.07
N GLU A 46 -3.25 3.12 14.11
CA GLU A 46 -4.14 3.09 15.27
C GLU A 46 -5.39 2.27 14.97
N ARG A 47 -5.70 1.28 15.81
CA ARG A 47 -6.95 0.51 15.73
C ARG A 47 -8.14 1.36 16.18
N SER A 48 -9.19 1.38 15.37
CA SER A 48 -10.43 2.11 15.67
C SER A 48 -11.48 1.18 16.29
N GLY A 49 -11.61 1.27 17.63
CA GLY A 49 -12.57 0.46 18.39
C GLY A 49 -12.01 -0.90 18.79
N ASP A 50 -12.88 -1.76 19.30
CA ASP A 50 -12.53 -3.06 19.86
C ASP A 50 -12.89 -4.20 18.88
N HIS A 51 -11.87 -4.78 18.25
CA HIS A 51 -12.01 -5.89 17.30
C HIS A 51 -10.69 -6.59 16.97
N ASP A 52 -10.79 -7.82 16.50
CA ASP A 52 -9.63 -8.63 16.05
C ASP A 52 -9.46 -8.66 14.51
N ARG A 53 -10.21 -7.84 13.77
CA ARG A 53 -10.07 -7.75 12.29
C ARG A 53 -8.64 -7.33 11.90
N PRO A 54 -8.11 -7.86 10.77
CA PRO A 54 -6.76 -7.54 10.29
C PRO A 54 -6.71 -6.15 9.64
N LEU A 55 -5.54 -5.53 9.64
CA LEU A 55 -5.24 -4.37 8.81
C LEU A 55 -5.15 -4.83 7.35
N VAL A 56 -5.90 -4.17 6.46
CA VAL A 56 -5.84 -4.40 5.01
C VAL A 56 -5.39 -3.12 4.33
N LEU A 57 -4.22 -3.15 3.72
CA LEU A 57 -3.66 -2.06 2.92
C LEU A 57 -3.84 -2.38 1.44
N HIS A 58 -4.27 -1.39 0.66
CA HIS A 58 -4.36 -1.52 -0.79
C HIS A 58 -3.01 -1.21 -1.42
N GLY A 59 -2.59 -2.04 -2.37
CA GLY A 59 -1.34 -1.88 -3.10
C GLY A 59 -1.39 -2.64 -4.43
N GLU A 60 -1.08 -1.98 -5.53
CA GLU A 60 -1.16 -2.54 -6.88
C GLU A 60 0.17 -2.33 -7.61
N LYS A 61 0.68 -3.38 -8.26
CA LYS A 61 1.94 -3.32 -9.04
C LYS A 61 3.14 -2.84 -8.22
N LEU A 62 3.18 -3.22 -6.95
CA LEU A 62 4.27 -2.94 -6.02
C LEU A 62 5.10 -4.20 -5.82
N ASP A 63 6.42 -4.10 -5.99
CA ASP A 63 7.32 -5.17 -5.58
C ASP A 63 7.62 -5.01 -4.09
N LEU A 64 6.97 -5.83 -3.24
CA LEU A 64 7.18 -5.80 -1.80
C LEU A 64 8.56 -6.34 -1.43
N ILE A 65 9.36 -5.50 -0.75
CA ILE A 65 10.74 -5.83 -0.38
C ILE A 65 10.83 -6.25 1.08
N GLY A 66 10.15 -5.52 1.97
CA GLY A 66 10.23 -5.78 3.40
C GLY A 66 9.14 -5.07 4.18
N ILE A 67 8.82 -5.66 5.33
CA ILE A 67 7.88 -5.11 6.32
C ILE A 67 8.56 -5.18 7.68
N LYS A 68 8.43 -4.13 8.49
CA LYS A 68 8.72 -4.18 9.92
C LYS A 68 7.53 -3.70 10.73
N VAL A 69 7.28 -4.38 11.84
CA VAL A 69 6.26 -4.03 12.83
C VAL A 69 6.98 -3.71 14.13
N ASN A 70 6.84 -2.49 14.63
CA ASN A 70 7.51 -2.00 15.84
C ASN A 70 9.03 -2.25 15.81
N GLY A 71 9.65 -2.03 14.65
CA GLY A 71 11.09 -2.23 14.43
C GLY A 71 11.52 -3.68 14.17
N GLN A 72 10.62 -4.66 14.31
CA GLN A 72 10.92 -6.07 14.05
C GLN A 72 10.55 -6.46 12.61
N ALA A 73 11.49 -7.07 11.89
CA ALA A 73 11.25 -7.57 10.55
C ALA A 73 10.20 -8.69 10.57
N LEU A 74 9.23 -8.59 9.66
CA LEU A 74 8.12 -9.53 9.58
C LEU A 74 8.40 -10.60 8.52
N GLU A 75 8.30 -11.87 8.89
CA GLU A 75 8.50 -12.98 7.95
C GLU A 75 7.27 -13.19 7.05
N LYS A 76 7.49 -13.80 5.88
CA LYS A 76 6.44 -14.03 4.86
C LYS A 76 5.20 -14.75 5.35
N HIS A 77 5.31 -15.60 6.38
CA HIS A 77 4.20 -16.38 6.90
C HIS A 77 3.32 -15.61 7.90
N HIS A 78 3.71 -14.39 8.28
CA HIS A 78 2.96 -13.52 9.20
C HIS A 78 2.05 -12.52 8.49
N TYR A 79 2.05 -12.48 7.15
CA TYR A 79 1.20 -11.60 6.36
C TYR A 79 0.68 -12.32 5.10
N GLN A 80 -0.39 -11.78 4.53
CA GLN A 80 -0.88 -12.21 3.22
C GLN A 80 -0.73 -11.05 2.25
N CYS A 81 -0.05 -11.26 1.14
CA CYS A 81 0.12 -10.28 0.08
C CYS A 81 -0.39 -10.88 -1.22
N ASP A 82 -1.33 -10.21 -1.88
CA ASP A 82 -1.80 -10.53 -3.22
C ASP A 82 -1.57 -9.35 -4.17
N ASP A 83 -2.04 -9.47 -5.42
CA ASP A 83 -1.86 -8.46 -6.47
C ASP A 83 -2.47 -7.08 -6.15
N SER A 84 -3.30 -6.97 -5.11
CA SER A 84 -4.09 -5.77 -4.79
C SER A 84 -4.07 -5.36 -3.32
N THR A 85 -3.64 -6.25 -2.42
CA THR A 85 -3.70 -6.02 -0.97
C THR A 85 -2.55 -6.64 -0.21
N LEU A 86 -2.18 -5.97 0.88
CA LEU A 86 -1.36 -6.49 1.96
C LEU A 86 -2.22 -6.57 3.24
N THR A 87 -2.35 -7.77 3.80
CA THR A 87 -3.15 -8.04 5.00
C THR A 87 -2.26 -8.45 6.17
N LEU A 88 -2.42 -7.78 7.31
CA LEU A 88 -1.58 -7.89 8.51
C LEU A 88 -2.46 -8.07 9.76
N SER A 89 -2.15 -9.08 10.57
CA SER A 89 -2.73 -9.22 11.91
C SER A 89 -1.88 -8.45 12.91
N LEU A 90 -2.43 -7.35 13.43
CA LEU A 90 -1.76 -6.52 14.45
C LEU A 90 -2.22 -6.92 15.84
N SER A 91 -1.28 -7.12 16.77
CA SER A 91 -1.57 -7.47 18.17
C SER A 91 -1.76 -6.25 19.08
N SER A 92 -1.16 -5.11 18.73
CA SER A 92 -1.23 -3.86 19.48
C SER A 92 -2.23 -2.89 18.84
N PRO A 93 -2.99 -2.10 19.62
CA PRO A 93 -3.84 -1.04 19.08
C PRO A 93 -3.01 0.07 18.42
N ASP A 94 -1.82 0.37 18.95
CA ASP A 94 -0.87 1.35 18.40
C ASP A 94 0.36 0.62 17.88
N THR A 95 0.64 0.79 16.59
CA THR A 95 1.72 0.07 15.91
C THR A 95 2.49 1.01 14.99
N THR A 96 3.81 0.98 15.05
CA THR A 96 4.64 1.51 13.96
C THR A 96 4.77 0.44 12.88
N LEU A 97 4.35 0.76 11.67
CA LEU A 97 4.49 -0.09 10.50
C LEU A 97 5.48 0.56 9.52
N GLU A 98 6.49 -0.20 9.11
CA GLU A 98 7.44 0.20 8.08
C GLU A 98 7.30 -0.74 6.88
N ILE A 99 7.14 -0.19 5.69
CA ILE A 99 7.03 -0.96 4.45
C ILE A 99 8.01 -0.40 3.43
N GLU A 100 8.77 -1.29 2.81
CA GLU A 100 9.65 -0.98 1.70
C GLU A 100 9.15 -1.67 0.43
N THR A 101 8.92 -0.89 -0.61
CA THR A 101 8.47 -1.34 -1.93
C THR A 101 9.35 -0.78 -3.03
N GLU A 102 9.32 -1.44 -4.18
CA GLU A 102 9.95 -0.98 -5.40
C GLU A 102 8.91 -0.85 -6.52
N ILE A 103 9.06 0.19 -7.34
CA ILE A 103 8.17 0.51 -8.46
C ILE A 103 8.99 0.96 -9.68
N ASN A 104 8.41 0.81 -10.87
CA ASN A 104 9.01 1.21 -12.14
C ASN A 104 8.19 2.33 -12.81
N PRO A 105 8.45 3.62 -12.49
CA PRO A 105 7.77 4.75 -13.10
C PRO A 105 7.87 4.83 -14.62
N ALA A 106 8.99 4.40 -15.22
CA ALA A 106 9.20 4.40 -16.66
C ALA A 106 8.28 3.41 -17.39
N ALA A 107 7.93 2.29 -16.75
CA ALA A 107 7.00 1.31 -17.28
C ALA A 107 5.51 1.69 -17.03
N ASN A 108 5.24 2.74 -16.26
CA ASN A 108 3.87 3.13 -15.89
C ASN A 108 3.18 3.97 -16.99
N SER A 109 2.60 3.28 -17.98
CA SER A 109 1.83 3.88 -19.07
C SER A 109 0.40 4.31 -18.69
N GLU A 110 -0.05 3.99 -17.48
CA GLU A 110 -1.41 4.35 -17.00
C GLU A 110 -1.47 5.78 -16.44
N LEU A 111 -0.33 6.44 -16.26
CA LEU A 111 -0.22 7.82 -15.78
C LEU A 111 -0.94 8.05 -14.43
N ASN A 112 -0.83 7.06 -13.55
CA ASN A 112 -1.50 7.00 -12.25
C ASN A 112 -0.55 6.42 -11.20
N GLY A 113 -0.52 6.98 -9.99
CA GLY A 113 0.59 6.78 -9.05
C GLY A 113 1.82 7.59 -9.47
N LEU A 114 3.02 7.07 -9.23
CA LEU A 114 4.27 7.66 -9.72
C LEU A 114 4.57 7.15 -11.14
N TYR A 115 4.81 8.06 -12.08
CA TYR A 115 5.09 7.73 -13.48
C TYR A 115 6.08 8.71 -14.12
N ALA A 116 6.66 8.30 -15.24
CA ALA A 116 7.52 9.17 -16.04
C ALA A 116 6.74 9.88 -17.16
N SER A 117 6.92 11.20 -17.26
CA SER A 117 6.41 12.04 -18.35
C SER A 117 7.56 12.80 -18.99
N ALA A 118 7.95 12.41 -20.21
CA ALA A 118 9.20 12.83 -20.83
C ALA A 118 10.37 12.64 -19.85
N ASP A 119 11.13 13.69 -19.54
CA ASP A 119 12.30 13.63 -18.64
C ASP A 119 11.95 13.85 -17.15
N THR A 120 10.67 13.97 -16.79
CA THR A 120 10.22 14.28 -15.43
C THR A 120 9.47 13.10 -14.79
N LEU A 121 9.64 12.92 -13.47
CA LEU A 121 8.79 12.04 -12.67
C LEU A 121 7.64 12.84 -12.07
N CYS A 122 6.42 12.36 -12.28
CA CYS A 122 5.18 13.01 -11.85
C CYS A 122 4.32 12.05 -11.03
N THR A 123 3.43 12.60 -10.21
CA THR A 123 2.42 11.81 -9.48
C THR A 123 1.01 12.22 -9.87
N GLN A 124 0.11 11.24 -9.93
CA GLN A 124 -1.33 11.45 -10.02
C GLN A 124 -2.02 10.45 -9.09
N CYS A 125 -2.52 10.95 -7.96
CA CYS A 125 -3.05 10.09 -6.89
C CYS A 125 -4.58 10.06 -6.81
N GLU A 126 -5.31 11.00 -7.42
CA GLU A 126 -6.78 10.97 -7.40
C GLU A 126 -7.33 10.00 -8.47
N PRO A 127 -8.34 9.16 -8.15
CA PRO A 127 -8.97 8.98 -6.84
C PRO A 127 -8.24 7.97 -5.92
N GLU A 128 -7.48 7.04 -6.49
CA GLU A 128 -6.90 5.91 -5.75
C GLU A 128 -5.42 5.63 -6.08
N GLY A 129 -4.75 6.51 -6.84
CA GLY A 129 -3.40 6.26 -7.37
C GLY A 129 -2.28 6.20 -6.34
N PHE A 130 -2.50 6.61 -5.10
CA PHE A 130 -1.48 6.48 -4.04
C PHE A 130 -1.17 5.00 -3.69
N ARG A 131 -2.03 4.05 -4.06
CA ARG A 131 -1.77 2.61 -3.87
C ARG A 131 -0.82 2.00 -4.91
N ARG A 132 -0.20 2.82 -5.76
CA ARG A 132 0.61 2.42 -6.93
C ARG A 132 1.98 3.08 -6.94
#